data_AF-A0A2E7PW81-F1
#
_entry.id   AF-A0A2E7PW81-F1
#
_cell.length_a   1.000
_cell.length_b   1.000
_cell.length_c   1.000
_cell.angle_alpha   90.00
_cell.angle_beta   90.00
_cell.angle_gamma   90.00
#
_symmetry.space_group_name_H-M   'P 1'
#
loop_
_entity.id
_entity.type
_entity.pdbx_description
1 polymer ?
#
loop_
_entity_poly.entity_id
_entity_poly.type
_entity_poly.pdbx_seq_one_letter_code
_entity_poly.pdbx_strand_id
1 'polypeptide(L)'
;MKLKVGLILLQLCPSFVFGEDWPTWRGAKGDGSWQATVSRVLPDQGLIMKWKANLEPGYSGVTVSKGKVYTMDSPSGDRERERVLCFDAETGERIWGFSFPVRYGSLEYGKGPRASLCLVDGFAYGLGAMGHAFCLEAKTGEVVWLRNLAEEENCKPPIWGFAATPLS
;
A
#
# COMPACT_ATOMS: atom_id res chain seq x y z
N MET A 1 8.11 -41.66 -54.02
CA MET A 1 7.43 -40.56 -53.29
C MET A 1 7.81 -40.67 -51.81
N LYS A 2 8.66 -39.78 -51.26
CA LYS A 2 9.07 -39.83 -49.84
C LYS A 2 8.27 -38.81 -49.05
N LEU A 3 7.37 -39.25 -48.17
CA LEU A 3 6.66 -38.38 -47.22
C LEU A 3 7.65 -37.86 -46.16
N LYS A 4 7.76 -36.54 -46.02
CA LYS A 4 8.41 -35.90 -44.87
C LYS A 4 7.34 -35.70 -43.79
N VAL A 5 7.44 -36.43 -42.69
CA VAL A 5 6.64 -36.17 -41.48
C VAL A 5 7.36 -35.06 -40.71
N GLY A 6 6.77 -33.87 -40.70
CA GLY A 6 7.26 -32.73 -39.91
C GLY A 6 6.76 -32.84 -38.48
N LEU A 7 7.67 -32.92 -37.52
CA LEU A 7 7.36 -32.91 -36.08
C LEU A 7 7.01 -31.45 -35.68
N ILE A 8 5.74 -31.20 -35.33
CA ILE A 8 5.30 -29.90 -34.81
C ILE A 8 5.59 -29.89 -33.30
N LEU A 9 6.59 -29.09 -32.89
CA LEU A 9 6.86 -28.82 -31.49
C LEU A 9 5.80 -27.82 -30.98
N LEU A 10 4.87 -28.29 -30.14
CA LEU A 10 3.93 -27.41 -29.44
C LEU A 10 4.71 -26.67 -28.34
N GLN A 11 5.07 -25.40 -28.58
CA GLN A 11 5.64 -24.55 -27.53
C GLN A 11 4.55 -24.16 -26.54
N LEU A 12 4.62 -24.72 -25.33
CA LEU A 12 3.86 -24.25 -24.18
C LEU A 12 4.38 -22.86 -23.78
N CYS A 13 3.68 -21.79 -24.19
CA CYS A 13 3.87 -20.47 -23.59
C CYS A 13 3.31 -20.52 -22.16
N PRO A 14 4.11 -20.31 -21.11
CA PRO A 14 3.59 -20.17 -19.76
C PRO A 14 2.66 -18.95 -19.71
N SER A 15 1.41 -19.15 -19.31
CA SER A 15 0.49 -18.07 -19.01
C SER A 15 0.97 -17.39 -17.73
N PHE A 16 1.62 -16.24 -17.86
CA PHE A 16 1.89 -15.39 -16.71
C PHE A 16 0.55 -14.83 -16.20
N VAL A 17 0.13 -15.27 -15.02
CA VAL A 17 -0.99 -14.65 -14.32
C VAL A 17 -0.44 -13.40 -13.65
N PHE A 18 -0.74 -12.23 -14.21
CA PHE A 18 -0.49 -10.95 -13.56
C PHE A 18 -1.68 -10.58 -12.68
N GLY A 19 -1.44 -10.35 -11.39
CA GLY A 19 -2.41 -9.67 -10.54
C GLY A 19 -2.43 -8.17 -10.89
N GLU A 20 -3.62 -7.57 -10.90
CA GLU A 20 -3.77 -6.12 -11.04
C GLU A 20 -3.19 -5.39 -9.82
N ASP A 21 -2.50 -4.28 -10.05
CA ASP A 21 -2.05 -3.37 -9.00
C ASP A 21 -3.25 -2.72 -8.28
N TRP A 22 -3.05 -2.33 -7.02
CA TRP A 22 -4.02 -1.59 -6.21
C TRP A 22 -3.40 -0.28 -5.69
N PRO A 23 -3.13 0.70 -6.57
CA PRO A 23 -2.23 1.81 -6.27
C PRO A 23 -2.82 2.90 -5.39
N THR A 24 -4.15 2.95 -5.22
CA THR A 24 -4.84 4.00 -4.44
C THR A 24 -6.07 3.45 -3.74
N TRP A 25 -6.74 4.28 -2.94
CA TRP A 25 -8.01 3.97 -2.30
C TRP A 25 -9.02 3.51 -3.36
N ARG A 26 -9.63 2.33 -3.12
CA ARG A 26 -10.56 1.67 -4.04
C ARG A 26 -9.97 1.24 -5.40
N GLY A 27 -8.65 1.05 -5.45
CA GLY A 27 -7.98 0.38 -6.56
C GLY A 27 -7.73 1.29 -7.76
N ALA A 28 -7.19 0.72 -8.84
CA ALA A 28 -6.73 1.48 -10.00
C ALA A 28 -7.82 2.34 -10.67
N LYS A 29 -9.09 1.97 -10.50
CA LYS A 29 -10.26 2.68 -11.06
C LYS A 29 -10.98 3.57 -10.05
N GLY A 30 -10.62 3.51 -8.77
CA GLY A 30 -11.31 4.22 -7.68
C GLY A 30 -12.72 3.71 -7.37
N ASP A 31 -13.20 2.66 -8.04
CA ASP A 31 -14.55 2.13 -7.90
C ASP A 31 -14.63 0.87 -7.02
N GLY A 32 -13.50 0.37 -6.53
CA GLY A 32 -13.40 -0.81 -5.67
C GLY A 32 -13.48 -2.12 -6.44
N SER A 33 -13.45 -2.08 -7.77
CA SER A 33 -13.35 -3.28 -8.61
C SER A 33 -11.89 -3.69 -8.83
N TRP A 34 -11.67 -4.99 -9.02
CA TRP A 34 -10.38 -5.56 -9.41
C TRP A 34 -10.52 -6.44 -10.66
N GLN A 35 -9.43 -6.62 -11.39
CA GLN A 35 -9.29 -7.54 -12.50
C GLN A 35 -8.29 -8.63 -12.15
N ALA A 36 -8.79 -9.78 -11.71
CA ALA A 36 -7.94 -10.94 -11.50
C ALA A 36 -8.72 -12.23 -11.75
N THR A 37 -8.02 -13.26 -12.23
CA THR A 37 -8.55 -14.62 -12.24
C THR A 37 -8.41 -15.21 -10.84
N VAL A 38 -9.44 -15.06 -10.02
CA VAL A 38 -9.53 -15.67 -8.68
C VAL A 38 -10.57 -16.78 -8.71
N SER A 39 -10.24 -17.93 -8.12
CA SER A 39 -11.22 -19.01 -7.97
C SER A 39 -12.40 -18.51 -7.14
N ARG A 40 -13.62 -18.72 -7.65
CA ARG A 40 -14.85 -18.47 -6.89
C ARG A 40 -15.18 -19.58 -5.90
N VAL A 41 -14.47 -20.71 -6.01
CA VAL A 41 -14.60 -21.87 -5.13
C VAL A 41 -13.37 -21.88 -4.22
N LEU A 42 -13.60 -21.72 -2.92
CA LEU A 42 -12.55 -21.86 -1.92
C LEU A 42 -12.24 -23.36 -1.73
N PRO A 43 -10.96 -23.74 -1.51
CA PRO A 43 -10.62 -25.10 -1.14
C PRO A 43 -11.31 -25.51 0.16
N ASP A 44 -11.70 -26.78 0.30
CA ASP A 44 -12.35 -27.30 1.51
C ASP A 44 -11.49 -27.11 2.77
N GLN A 45 -10.17 -27.24 2.62
CA GLN A 45 -9.19 -27.00 3.70
C GLN A 45 -8.91 -25.50 3.97
N GLY A 46 -9.56 -24.60 3.24
CA GLY A 46 -9.34 -23.16 3.32
C GLY A 46 -8.15 -22.64 2.51
N LEU A 47 -7.93 -21.32 2.58
CA LEU A 47 -6.80 -20.65 1.95
C LEU A 47 -5.53 -20.83 2.78
N ILE A 48 -4.40 -21.03 2.10
CA ILE A 48 -3.08 -21.10 2.74
C ILE A 48 -2.56 -19.67 2.93
N MET A 49 -2.24 -19.31 4.18
CA MET A 49 -1.56 -18.04 4.47
C MET A 49 -0.18 -18.04 3.83
N LYS A 50 0.06 -17.12 2.89
CA LYS A 50 1.36 -16.96 2.22
C LYS A 50 2.39 -16.31 3.13
N TRP A 51 2.03 -15.19 3.74
CA TRP A 51 2.86 -14.46 4.70
C TRP A 51 1.97 -13.58 5.57
N LYS A 52 2.55 -13.05 6.65
CA LYS A 52 1.96 -12.02 7.50
C LYS A 52 3.06 -11.09 8.01
N ALA A 53 2.72 -9.83 8.23
CA ALA A 53 3.60 -8.84 8.83
C ALA A 53 2.95 -8.27 10.08
N ASN A 54 3.76 -7.99 11.11
CA ASN A 54 3.29 -7.29 12.31
C ASN A 54 3.24 -5.79 12.02
N LEU A 55 2.10 -5.18 12.30
CA LEU A 55 1.88 -3.74 12.24
C LEU A 55 1.56 -3.19 13.62
N GLU A 56 1.88 -1.92 13.81
CA GLU A 56 1.49 -1.15 14.99
C GLU A 56 0.13 -0.47 14.76
N PRO A 57 -0.46 0.23 15.75
CA PRO A 57 -1.76 0.86 15.59
C PRO A 57 -1.84 1.79 14.37
N GLY A 58 -2.91 1.64 13.59
CA GLY A 58 -3.18 2.43 12.39
C GLY A 58 -4.44 1.92 11.70
N TYR A 59 -5.00 2.76 10.85
CA TYR A 59 -6.21 2.48 10.07
C TYR A 59 -5.97 2.61 8.56
N SER A 60 -4.70 2.80 8.17
CA SER A 60 -4.31 2.96 6.77
C SER A 60 -4.68 1.72 5.97
N GLY A 61 -5.38 1.93 4.86
CA GLY A 61 -5.65 0.86 3.91
C GLY A 61 -4.37 0.45 3.17
N VAL A 62 -4.31 -0.81 2.75
CA VAL A 62 -3.19 -1.36 2.01
C VAL A 62 -3.25 -0.95 0.54
N THR A 63 -2.11 -0.55 -0.02
CA THR A 63 -1.93 -0.34 -1.46
C THR A 63 -0.84 -1.24 -2.01
N VAL A 64 -0.97 -1.61 -3.27
CA VAL A 64 -0.05 -2.53 -3.94
C VAL A 64 0.34 -1.92 -5.27
N SER A 65 1.64 -1.83 -5.54
CA SER A 65 2.10 -1.54 -6.90
C SER A 65 3.46 -2.14 -7.19
N LYS A 66 3.63 -2.68 -8.41
CA LYS A 66 4.90 -3.19 -8.92
C LYS A 66 5.58 -4.18 -7.96
N GLY A 67 4.80 -5.13 -7.47
CA GLY A 67 5.26 -6.20 -6.57
C GLY A 67 5.59 -5.73 -5.15
N LYS A 68 5.08 -4.57 -4.72
CA LYS A 68 5.30 -4.02 -3.38
C LYS A 68 3.99 -3.70 -2.70
N VAL A 69 3.94 -3.92 -1.39
CA VAL A 69 2.80 -3.65 -0.53
C VAL A 69 3.15 -2.49 0.39
N TYR A 70 2.27 -1.48 0.45
CA TYR A 70 2.47 -0.29 1.24
C TYR A 70 1.30 -0.08 2.21
N THR A 71 1.63 0.34 3.42
CA THR A 71 0.67 0.73 4.45
C THR A 71 1.32 1.69 5.43
N MET A 72 0.55 2.21 6.36
CA MET A 72 1.04 3.06 7.42
C MET A 72 0.59 2.61 8.80
N ASP A 73 1.46 2.81 9.78
CA ASP A 73 1.17 2.57 11.20
C ASP A 73 1.79 3.64 12.11
N SER A 74 1.49 3.56 13.40
CA SER A 74 1.99 4.44 14.44
C SER A 74 2.64 3.63 15.54
N PRO A 75 3.94 3.30 15.40
CA PRO A 75 4.65 2.51 16.39
C PRO A 75 4.64 3.16 17.76
N SER A 76 4.42 2.34 18.78
CA SER A 76 4.56 2.72 20.18
C SER A 76 6.00 3.17 20.54
N GLY A 77 6.15 3.87 21.66
CA GLY A 77 7.45 4.32 22.19
C GLY A 77 7.41 5.73 22.78
N ASP A 78 8.58 6.21 23.22
CA ASP A 78 8.73 7.47 23.97
C ASP A 78 8.31 8.73 23.18
N ARG A 79 8.25 8.63 21.85
CA ARG A 79 7.84 9.71 20.96
C ARG A 79 6.82 9.20 19.96
N GLU A 80 5.71 9.94 19.88
CA GLU A 80 4.67 9.72 18.89
C GLU A 80 5.23 9.97 17.49
N ARG A 81 5.00 9.01 16.61
CA ARG A 81 5.39 9.07 15.19
C ARG A 81 4.44 8.23 14.36
N GLU A 82 4.29 8.61 13.11
CA GLU A 82 3.66 7.77 12.09
C GLU A 82 4.75 7.25 11.15
N ARG A 83 4.47 6.12 10.52
CA ARG A 83 5.41 5.43 9.66
C ARG A 83 4.72 4.92 8.41
N VAL A 84 5.38 5.08 7.27
CA VAL A 84 5.10 4.38 6.03
C VAL A 84 5.96 3.12 5.98
N LEU A 85 5.38 2.00 5.59
CA LEU A 85 6.04 0.71 5.45
C LEU A 85 5.89 0.20 4.02
N CYS A 86 6.95 -0.37 3.49
CA CYS A 86 6.94 -1.09 2.22
C CYS A 86 7.44 -2.52 2.42
N PHE A 87 6.72 -3.46 1.85
CA PHE A 87 7.03 -4.89 1.87
C PHE A 87 7.10 -5.45 0.46
N ASP A 88 7.85 -6.52 0.29
CA ASP A 88 7.77 -7.35 -0.89
C ASP A 88 6.42 -8.09 -0.92
N ALA A 89 5.71 -8.06 -2.05
CA ALA A 89 4.37 -8.62 -2.16
C ALA A 89 4.35 -10.16 -2.15
N GLU A 90 5.45 -10.81 -2.54
CA GLU A 90 5.54 -12.26 -2.60
C GLU A 90 5.99 -12.86 -1.27
N THR A 91 6.99 -12.25 -0.63
CA THR A 91 7.61 -12.79 0.59
C THR A 91 7.06 -12.17 1.88
N GLY A 92 6.52 -10.94 1.82
CA GLY A 92 6.15 -10.16 2.99
C GLY A 92 7.35 -9.56 3.74
N GLU A 93 8.56 -9.67 3.19
CA GLU A 93 9.76 -9.05 3.79
C GLU A 93 9.70 -7.53 3.69
N ARG A 94 10.07 -6.85 4.78
CA ARG A 94 10.11 -5.38 4.78
C ARG A 94 11.28 -4.89 3.95
N ILE A 95 10.99 -4.08 2.93
CA ILE A 95 11.98 -3.47 2.05
C ILE A 95 12.50 -2.17 2.66
N TRP A 96 11.60 -1.28 3.08
CA TRP A 96 11.96 -0.01 3.69
C TRP A 96 10.88 0.47 4.68
N GLY A 97 11.20 1.52 5.43
CA GLY A 97 10.17 2.28 6.16
C GLY A 97 10.63 3.71 6.41
N PHE A 98 9.70 4.64 6.32
CA PHE A 98 9.91 6.06 6.57
C PHE A 98 9.07 6.49 7.76
N SER A 99 9.59 7.31 8.67
CA SER A 99 8.84 7.77 9.84
C SER A 99 8.98 9.27 10.04
N PHE A 100 7.91 9.90 10.53
CA PHE A 100 7.89 11.31 10.87
C PHE A 100 7.24 11.52 12.24
N PRO A 101 7.71 12.49 13.03
CA PRO A 101 7.14 12.79 14.34
C PRO A 101 5.71 13.31 14.19
N VAL A 102 4.87 13.00 15.18
CA VAL A 102 3.50 13.49 15.24
C VAL A 102 3.17 13.90 16.68
N ARG A 103 2.13 14.71 16.86
CA ARG A 103 1.52 14.97 18.18
C ARG A 103 0.02 14.76 18.04
N TYR A 104 -0.52 13.68 18.61
CA TYR A 104 -1.94 13.37 18.46
C TYR A 104 -2.84 14.25 19.34
N GLY A 105 -2.32 14.75 20.45
CA GLY A 105 -3.10 15.60 21.37
C GLY A 105 -4.36 14.89 21.86
N SER A 106 -5.52 15.50 21.61
CA SER A 106 -6.85 15.04 22.08
C SER A 106 -7.62 14.19 21.06
N LEU A 107 -6.93 13.45 20.20
CA LEU A 107 -7.58 12.59 19.20
C LEU A 107 -8.44 11.51 19.90
N GLU A 108 -9.74 11.46 19.61
CA GLU A 108 -10.69 10.66 20.39
C GLU A 108 -10.78 9.19 19.97
N TYR A 109 -10.31 8.83 18.76
CA TYR A 109 -10.48 7.48 18.20
C TYR A 109 -9.16 6.85 17.73
N GLY A 110 -8.36 6.39 18.68
CA GLY A 110 -7.11 5.68 18.42
C GLY A 110 -6.02 6.55 17.78
N LYS A 111 -4.76 6.10 17.91
CA LYS A 111 -3.61 6.77 17.30
C LYS A 111 -3.31 6.13 15.95
N GLY A 112 -2.76 6.93 15.04
CA GLY A 112 -2.19 6.44 13.80
C GLY A 112 -2.87 6.89 12.53
N PRO A 113 -2.20 6.68 11.39
CA PRO A 113 -2.61 7.16 10.08
C PRO A 113 -3.87 6.44 9.60
N ARG A 114 -4.70 7.15 8.82
CA ARG A 114 -6.02 6.66 8.37
C ARG A 114 -6.17 6.63 6.85
N ALA A 115 -5.45 7.50 6.14
CA ALA A 115 -5.44 7.49 4.69
C ALA A 115 -4.68 6.27 4.16
N SER A 116 -5.07 5.78 2.98
CA SER A 116 -4.21 4.94 2.16
C SER A 116 -3.14 5.79 1.48
N LEU A 117 -2.08 5.14 1.02
CA LEU A 117 -1.15 5.79 0.09
C LEU A 117 -1.78 5.89 -1.31
N CYS A 118 -1.28 6.83 -2.12
CA CYS A 118 -1.54 6.90 -3.55
C CYS A 118 -0.22 6.74 -4.29
N LEU A 119 -0.12 5.72 -5.14
CA LEU A 119 1.09 5.36 -5.87
C LEU A 119 0.94 5.79 -7.33
N VAL A 120 1.70 6.78 -7.76
CA VAL A 120 1.66 7.30 -9.14
C VAL A 120 3.07 7.71 -9.58
N ASP A 121 3.42 7.36 -10.82
CA ASP A 121 4.68 7.74 -11.48
C ASP A 121 5.97 7.44 -10.69
N GLY A 122 5.96 6.37 -9.88
CA GLY A 122 7.11 5.96 -9.07
C GLY A 122 7.21 6.65 -7.72
N PHE A 123 6.17 7.41 -7.33
CA PHE A 123 6.09 8.10 -6.06
C PHE A 123 4.95 7.57 -5.19
N ALA A 124 5.14 7.65 -3.88
CA ALA A 124 4.15 7.32 -2.88
C ALA A 124 3.72 8.59 -2.13
N TYR A 125 2.47 8.99 -2.34
CA TYR A 125 1.85 10.13 -1.69
C TYR A 125 1.01 9.65 -0.52
N GLY A 126 1.00 10.41 0.56
CA GLY A 126 0.15 10.07 1.70
C GLY A 126 -0.12 11.26 2.60
N LEU A 127 -1.05 11.03 3.53
CA LEU A 127 -1.50 12.01 4.51
C LEU A 127 -1.58 11.33 5.89
N GLY A 128 -0.78 11.83 6.82
CA GLY A 128 -0.82 11.42 8.21
C GLY A 128 -2.04 11.94 8.95
N ALA A 129 -2.39 11.34 10.09
CA ALA A 129 -3.63 11.67 10.80
C ALA A 129 -3.70 13.12 11.30
N MET A 130 -2.54 13.76 11.46
CA MET A 130 -2.43 15.14 11.93
C MET A 130 -2.10 16.14 10.81
N GLY A 131 -2.30 15.77 9.55
CA GLY A 131 -2.14 16.69 8.41
C GLY A 131 -0.73 16.73 7.80
N HIS A 132 0.11 15.75 8.14
CA HIS A 132 1.43 15.59 7.53
C HIS A 132 1.26 15.02 6.13
N ALA A 133 1.35 15.87 5.11
CA ALA A 133 1.38 15.44 3.72
C ALA A 133 2.82 15.11 3.32
N PHE A 134 3.01 14.05 2.55
CA PHE A 134 4.34 13.65 2.10
C PHE A 134 4.32 13.06 0.69
N CYS A 135 5.49 13.09 0.06
CA CYS A 135 5.83 12.32 -1.12
C CYS A 135 7.17 11.63 -0.91
N LEU A 136 7.19 10.32 -1.19
CA LEU A 136 8.37 9.48 -1.14
C LEU A 136 8.64 8.90 -2.52
N GLU A 137 9.91 8.63 -2.84
CA GLU A 137 10.23 7.72 -3.95
C GLU A 137 9.76 6.31 -3.54
N ALA A 138 8.93 5.67 -4.37
CA ALA A 138 8.21 4.46 -3.97
C ALA A 138 9.12 3.23 -3.84
N LYS A 139 10.24 3.18 -4.57
CA LYS A 139 11.18 2.06 -4.54
C LYS A 139 12.08 2.08 -3.31
N THR A 140 12.49 3.25 -2.83
CA THR A 140 13.50 3.44 -1.77
C THR A 140 12.91 3.96 -0.46
N GLY A 141 11.77 4.64 -0.52
CA GLY A 141 11.19 5.37 0.61
C GLY A 141 11.91 6.70 0.91
N GLU A 142 12.79 7.15 0.03
CA GLU A 142 13.47 8.44 0.17
C GLU A 142 12.46 9.58 0.09
N VAL A 143 12.65 10.57 0.95
CA VAL A 143 11.74 11.73 1.05
C VAL A 143 12.00 12.66 -0.12
N VAL A 144 10.98 12.88 -0.94
CA VAL A 144 10.97 13.97 -1.93
C VAL A 144 10.55 15.27 -1.24
N TRP A 145 9.48 15.20 -0.44
CA TRP A 145 9.06 16.29 0.44
C TRP A 145 8.16 15.78 1.58
N LEU A 146 8.11 16.55 2.67
CA LEU A 146 7.23 16.36 3.83
C LEU A 146 6.79 17.75 4.31
N ARG A 147 5.48 17.93 4.50
CA ARG A 147 4.85 19.20 4.91
C ARG A 147 3.81 18.96 5.98
N ASN A 148 3.64 19.91 6.89
CA ASN A 148 2.57 19.86 7.89
C ASN A 148 1.48 20.84 7.49
N LEU A 149 0.54 20.37 6.66
CA LEU A 149 -0.52 21.21 6.11
C LEU A 149 -1.47 21.73 7.20
N ALA A 150 -1.64 21.00 8.30
CA ALA A 150 -2.47 21.47 9.40
C ALA A 150 -1.87 22.72 10.07
N GLU A 151 -0.56 22.72 10.29
CA GLU A 151 0.15 23.89 10.82
C GLU A 151 0.24 25.02 9.79
N GLU A 152 0.65 24.71 8.56
CA GLU A 152 0.85 25.70 7.50
C GLU A 152 -0.44 26.44 7.14
N GLU A 153 -1.59 25.75 7.14
CA GLU A 153 -2.89 26.32 6.78
C GLU A 153 -3.74 26.69 8.00
N ASN A 154 -3.18 26.63 9.22
CA ASN A 154 -3.90 26.86 10.48
C ASN A 154 -5.21 26.05 10.61
N CYS A 155 -5.19 24.81 10.10
CA CYS A 155 -6.34 23.92 10.15
C CYS A 155 -6.38 23.16 11.48
N LYS A 156 -7.57 23.07 12.07
CA LYS A 156 -7.78 22.19 13.23
C LYS A 156 -7.95 20.75 12.74
N PRO A 157 -7.14 19.79 13.24
CA PRO A 157 -7.36 18.39 12.96
C PRO A 157 -8.80 17.97 13.33
N PRO A 158 -9.48 17.17 12.48
CA PRO A 158 -10.76 16.58 12.85
C PRO A 158 -10.64 15.77 14.15
N ILE A 159 -11.75 15.57 14.86
CA ILE A 159 -11.77 14.77 16.11
C ILE A 159 -11.28 13.32 15.92
N TRP A 160 -11.36 12.81 14.68
CA TRP A 160 -10.86 11.51 14.27
C TRP A 160 -9.64 11.61 13.35
N GLY A 161 -9.02 12.78 13.20
CA GLY A 161 -7.86 12.99 12.34
C GLY A 161 -8.20 13.01 10.85
N PHE A 162 -7.20 13.37 10.05
CA PHE A 162 -7.33 13.37 8.59
C PHE A 162 -7.31 11.95 8.04
N ALA A 163 -8.20 11.69 7.07
CA ALA A 163 -8.34 10.40 6.40
C ALA A 163 -8.50 10.52 4.87
N ALA A 164 -8.30 11.71 4.32
CA ALA A 164 -8.40 11.95 2.88
C ALA A 164 -7.20 11.34 2.16
N THR A 165 -7.42 10.23 1.45
CA THR A 165 -6.39 9.62 0.60
C THR A 165 -6.13 10.55 -0.59
N PRO A 166 -4.86 10.88 -0.91
CA PRO A 166 -4.52 11.63 -2.12
C PRO A 166 -5.05 10.94 -3.38
N LEU A 167 -5.42 11.71 -4.39
CA LEU A 167 -5.89 11.21 -5.68
C LEU A 167 -4.80 11.38 -6.74
N SER A 168 -4.73 10.43 -7.68
CA SER A 168 -3.90 10.45 -8.88
C SER A 168 -4.56 11.21 -10.02
#